data_AF-A0A956N3W0-F1
#
_entry.id   AF-A0A956N3W0-F1
#
_cell.length_a   1.000
_cell.length_b   1.000
_cell.length_c   1.000
_cell.angle_alpha   90.00
_cell.angle_beta   90.00
_cell.angle_gamma   90.00
#
_symmetry.space_group_name_H-M   'P 1'
#
loop_
_entity.id
_entity.type
_entity.pdbx_description
1 polymer ?
#
loop_
_entity_poly.entity_id
_entity_poly.type
_entity_poly.pdbx_seq_one_letter_code
_entity_poly.pdbx_strand_id
1 'polypeptide(L)'
;YTVCPDTAMPGLVTDVGAALDTVVKRLRRQGAELKHLPKAVRLLERRLRGALREAKETDPFSEILEDSIRATLKESDLGPDETAKLKEEFERFREAMSGFPFALTRPYWAVPEKQNAGDGGLFSIAVNPYTCKGCMECINVCDDDALRLVPQTESSVARLREQWEFWLDLPTTPAKYSRISDLDRGIGALETLLLDKSNYLSFTSGDGACLGCSEKTAIHLFVATVEALMQPRVARHVEKLGELIGNLERHVQLKLVGEMHVDDDLSRLLAESADKDLTLSDLAKKMESREGGRPIDQDWLRRVTKLVADLKALRAKYLEGTTGRGRSRLGMLNATGCTSVWGSTYPFNPYPFPWANHLFQDAASVAMGVFEGHMAKMAEGFRAVRLAELELAGQYDPARHDEELRYFDWTRFTDDEWELCPPVVAVGGDGAMYDIG
;
A
#
# COMPACT_ATOMS: atom_id res chain seq x y z
N TYR A 1 14.58 -12.38 -12.29
CA TYR A 1 14.39 -13.18 -11.06
C TYR A 1 13.12 -13.99 -11.24
N THR A 2 13.09 -15.23 -10.76
CA THR A 2 11.98 -16.15 -11.02
C THR A 2 10.75 -15.86 -10.16
N VAL A 3 9.55 -15.92 -10.75
CA VAL A 3 8.28 -15.85 -10.03
C VAL A 3 7.90 -17.25 -9.55
N CYS A 4 7.88 -17.46 -8.23
CA CYS A 4 7.54 -18.76 -7.66
C CYS A 4 6.01 -18.98 -7.67
N PRO A 5 5.51 -20.11 -8.21
CA PRO A 5 4.07 -20.44 -8.20
C PRO A 5 3.48 -20.52 -6.79
N ASP A 6 4.29 -20.93 -5.82
CA ASP A 6 3.90 -21.05 -4.41
C ASP A 6 4.25 -19.79 -3.60
N THR A 7 4.44 -18.63 -4.25
CA THR A 7 4.69 -17.35 -3.59
C THR A 7 5.83 -17.42 -2.55
N ALA A 8 6.81 -18.30 -2.79
CA ALA A 8 7.86 -18.60 -1.83
C ALA A 8 9.15 -17.81 -2.07
N MET A 9 9.24 -17.03 -3.14
CA MET A 9 10.49 -16.36 -3.53
C MET A 9 10.28 -14.91 -3.96
N PRO A 10 9.97 -14.00 -3.03
CA PRO A 10 9.88 -12.59 -3.38
C PRO A 10 11.25 -12.00 -3.68
N GLY A 11 11.30 -11.18 -4.73
CA GLY A 11 12.36 -10.22 -4.93
C GLY A 11 12.09 -8.94 -4.14
N LEU A 12 13.14 -8.21 -3.75
CA LEU A 12 13.04 -6.91 -3.09
C LEU A 12 14.24 -6.03 -3.42
N VAL A 13 14.01 -4.74 -3.68
CA VAL A 13 15.08 -3.74 -3.78
C VAL A 13 14.99 -2.79 -2.59
N THR A 14 16.06 -2.68 -1.82
CA THR A 14 16.10 -1.86 -0.60
C THR A 14 17.20 -0.82 -0.67
N ASP A 15 16.92 0.40 -0.26
CA ASP A 15 17.95 1.42 -0.03
C ASP A 15 18.98 0.94 1.01
N VAL A 16 20.27 1.22 0.79
CA VAL A 16 21.35 0.82 1.72
C VAL A 16 21.04 1.27 3.15
N GLY A 17 20.72 2.55 3.34
CA GLY A 17 20.38 3.10 4.65
C GLY A 17 19.15 2.45 5.28
N ALA A 18 18.14 2.12 4.47
CA ALA A 18 16.93 1.45 4.96
C ALA A 18 17.22 0.03 5.45
N ALA A 19 18.07 -0.73 4.75
CA ALA A 19 18.50 -2.06 5.18
C ALA A 19 19.23 -2.00 6.54
N LEU A 20 20.14 -1.04 6.73
CA LEU A 20 20.86 -0.87 8.00
C LEU A 20 19.93 -0.37 9.12
N ASP A 21 19.03 0.59 8.83
CA ASP A 21 18.06 1.11 9.79
C ASP A 21 17.06 0.02 10.24
N THR A 22 16.70 -0.93 9.36
CA THR A 22 15.88 -2.09 9.70
C THR A 22 16.54 -2.96 10.78
N VAL A 23 17.85 -3.23 10.67
CA VAL A 23 18.59 -4.00 11.69
C VAL A 23 18.56 -3.28 13.04
N VAL A 24 18.80 -1.96 13.07
CA VAL A 24 18.75 -1.14 14.29
C VAL A 24 17.36 -1.18 14.93
N LYS A 25 16.29 -1.06 14.13
CA LYS A 25 14.90 -1.16 14.61
C LYS A 25 14.59 -2.54 15.17
N ARG A 26 15.05 -3.60 14.50
CA ARG A 26 14.86 -5.00 14.92
C ARG A 26 15.51 -5.26 16.28
N LEU A 27 16.76 -4.82 16.46
CA LEU A 27 17.47 -4.91 17.74
C LEU A 27 16.74 -4.17 18.88
N ARG A 28 16.25 -2.95 18.62
CA ARG A 28 15.46 -2.19 19.61
C ARG A 28 14.15 -2.90 19.98
N ARG A 29 13.45 -3.47 18.99
CA ARG A 29 12.21 -4.26 19.21
C ARG A 29 12.49 -5.49 20.08
N GLN A 30 13.68 -6.06 19.98
CA GLN A 30 14.15 -7.18 20.81
C GLN A 30 14.67 -6.73 22.20
N GLY A 31 14.54 -5.44 22.54
CA GLY A 31 14.94 -4.91 23.85
C GLY A 31 16.43 -4.58 23.97
N ALA A 32 17.20 -4.56 22.86
CA ALA A 32 18.60 -4.17 22.93
C ALA A 32 18.75 -2.67 23.25
N GLU A 33 19.50 -2.36 24.30
CA GLU A 33 19.95 -1.00 24.60
C GLU A 33 21.12 -0.64 23.67
N LEU A 34 20.86 0.22 22.68
CA LEU A 34 21.85 0.65 21.70
C LEU A 34 22.30 2.09 22.00
N LYS A 35 23.51 2.26 22.52
CA LYS A 35 24.09 3.57 22.85
C LYS A 35 24.86 4.17 21.69
N HIS A 36 25.71 3.38 21.00
CA HIS A 36 26.65 3.91 20.01
C HIS A 36 26.26 3.56 18.56
N LEU A 37 25.65 2.40 18.36
CA LEU A 37 25.30 1.83 17.07
C LEU A 37 24.45 2.74 16.18
N PRO A 38 23.40 3.44 16.67
CA PRO A 38 22.57 4.28 15.79
C PRO A 38 23.36 5.39 15.10
N LYS A 39 24.35 5.96 15.80
CA LYS A 39 25.27 6.96 15.23
C LYS A 39 26.31 6.30 14.32
N ALA A 40 26.87 5.17 14.75
CA ALA A 40 27.88 4.44 13.99
C ALA A 40 27.32 3.90 12.65
N VAL A 41 26.05 3.50 12.59
CA VAL A 41 25.38 3.03 11.37
C VAL A 41 25.31 4.11 10.29
N ARG A 42 25.20 5.40 10.65
CA ARG A 42 25.26 6.51 9.67
C ARG A 42 26.65 6.64 9.06
N LEU A 43 27.70 6.43 9.86
CA LEU A 43 29.08 6.42 9.36
C LEU A 43 29.34 5.16 8.50
N LEU A 44 28.84 4.01 8.95
CA LEU A 44 28.90 2.75 8.21
C LEU A 44 28.23 2.89 6.84
N GLU A 45 27.04 3.48 6.76
CA GLU A 45 26.32 3.67 5.49
C GLU A 45 27.19 4.39 4.45
N ARG A 46 27.84 5.49 4.87
CA ARG A 46 28.71 6.28 3.98
C ARG A 46 29.88 5.45 3.45
N ARG A 47 30.52 4.66 4.32
CA ARG A 47 31.65 3.78 3.94
C ARG A 47 31.20 2.65 3.04
N LEU A 48 30.13 1.97 3.44
CA LEU A 48 29.54 0.87 2.71
C LEU A 48 29.18 1.31 1.30
N ARG A 49 28.51 2.47 1.13
CA ARG A 49 28.22 3.04 -0.20
C ARG A 49 29.48 3.36 -1.00
N GLY A 50 30.57 3.76 -0.36
CA GLY A 50 31.86 3.96 -1.03
C GLY A 50 32.42 2.63 -1.55
N ALA A 51 32.50 1.62 -0.69
CA ALA A 51 33.00 0.30 -1.04
C ALA A 51 32.14 -0.39 -2.12
N LEU A 52 30.81 -0.31 -2.02
CA LEU A 52 29.89 -0.89 -3.00
C LEU A 52 29.97 -0.22 -4.38
N ARG A 53 30.45 1.03 -4.50
CA ARG A 53 30.68 1.66 -5.81
C ARG A 53 31.88 1.08 -6.55
N GLU A 54 32.86 0.58 -5.81
CA GLU A 54 34.08 -0.04 -6.35
C GLU A 54 33.92 -1.55 -6.54
N ALA A 55 32.90 -2.15 -5.89
CA ALA A 55 32.58 -3.56 -5.96
C ALA A 55 32.01 -3.98 -7.32
N LYS A 56 32.28 -5.24 -7.69
CA LYS A 56 31.66 -5.92 -8.82
C LYS A 56 30.33 -6.56 -8.38
N GLU A 57 29.46 -6.85 -9.34
CA GLU A 57 28.18 -7.55 -9.08
C GLU A 57 28.38 -8.96 -8.48
N THR A 58 29.54 -9.57 -8.69
CA THR A 58 29.92 -10.89 -8.14
C THR A 58 30.52 -10.83 -6.74
N ASP A 59 30.85 -9.64 -6.23
CA ASP A 59 31.55 -9.51 -4.95
C ASP A 59 30.55 -9.74 -3.79
N PRO A 60 30.89 -10.57 -2.79
CA PRO A 60 29.96 -10.88 -1.70
C PRO A 60 29.66 -9.64 -0.85
N PHE A 61 28.39 -9.22 -0.81
CA PHE A 61 27.95 -8.09 0.02
C PHE A 61 28.35 -8.26 1.50
N SER A 62 28.29 -9.49 2.02
CA SER A 62 28.67 -9.78 3.41
C SER A 62 30.12 -9.39 3.69
N GLU A 63 31.06 -9.69 2.80
CA GLU A 63 32.48 -9.35 3.00
C GLU A 63 32.70 -7.84 2.96
N ILE A 64 32.04 -7.15 2.02
CA ILE A 64 32.09 -5.69 1.90
C ILE A 64 31.52 -5.01 3.17
N LEU A 65 30.42 -5.55 3.71
CA LEU A 65 29.82 -5.08 4.95
C LEU A 65 30.78 -5.26 6.14
N GLU A 66 31.39 -6.43 6.29
CA GLU A 66 32.35 -6.73 7.36
C GLU A 66 33.55 -5.78 7.35
N ASP A 67 34.14 -5.56 6.17
CA ASP A 67 35.26 -4.64 6.03
C ASP A 67 34.84 -3.19 6.31
N SER A 68 33.63 -2.81 5.92
CA SER A 68 33.06 -1.49 6.22
C SER A 68 32.79 -1.30 7.72
N ILE A 69 32.34 -2.34 8.43
CA ILE A 69 32.19 -2.33 9.90
C ILE A 69 33.56 -2.20 10.56
N ARG A 70 34.56 -2.99 10.14
CA ARG A 70 35.92 -2.92 10.68
C ARG A 70 36.54 -1.53 10.50
N ALA A 71 36.36 -0.92 9.33
CA ALA A 71 36.81 0.44 9.06
C ALA A 71 36.08 1.47 9.93
N THR A 72 34.77 1.30 10.14
CA THR A 72 33.96 2.17 11.01
C THR A 72 34.44 2.10 12.47
N LEU A 73 34.78 0.92 12.97
CA LEU A 73 35.33 0.71 14.31
C LEU A 73 36.72 1.33 14.49
N LYS A 74 37.58 1.25 13.46
CA LYS A 74 38.95 1.77 13.51
C LYS A 74 39.02 3.29 13.61
N GLU A 75 38.07 3.98 12.99
CA GLU A 75 37.99 5.45 12.95
C GLU A 75 37.01 6.01 14.00
N SER A 76 36.62 5.18 14.98
CA SER A 76 35.80 5.63 16.10
C SER A 76 36.62 6.48 17.06
N ASP A 77 36.20 7.72 17.31
CA ASP A 77 36.81 8.62 18.31
C ASP A 77 36.42 8.27 19.77
N LEU A 78 35.74 7.15 19.99
CA LEU A 78 35.29 6.70 21.31
C LEU A 78 36.46 6.21 22.18
N GLY A 79 36.32 6.37 23.50
CA GLY A 79 37.28 5.80 24.45
C GLY A 79 37.31 4.26 24.40
N PRO A 80 38.30 3.59 25.04
CA PRO A 80 38.45 2.13 24.97
C PRO A 80 37.19 1.34 25.39
N ASP A 81 36.56 1.72 26.50
CA ASP A 81 35.37 1.03 27.03
C ASP A 81 34.13 1.23 26.14
N GLU A 82 33.99 2.44 25.57
CA GLU A 82 32.89 2.76 24.66
C GLU A 82 33.07 2.09 23.29
N THR A 83 34.32 1.96 22.83
CA THR A 83 34.66 1.20 21.63
C THR A 83 34.39 -0.29 21.82
N ALA A 84 34.66 -0.85 23.01
CA ALA A 84 34.30 -2.24 23.33
C ALA A 84 32.78 -2.45 23.26
N LYS A 85 32.00 -1.53 23.83
CA LYS A 85 30.53 -1.56 23.73
C LYS A 85 30.04 -1.45 22.28
N LEU A 86 30.63 -0.56 21.48
CA LEU A 86 30.26 -0.43 20.07
C LEU A 86 30.57 -1.72 19.28
N LYS A 87 31.67 -2.42 19.60
CA LYS A 87 31.98 -3.73 19.00
C LYS A 87 30.89 -4.76 19.35
N GLU A 88 30.49 -4.86 20.61
CA GLU A 88 29.40 -5.76 21.01
C GLU A 88 28.08 -5.42 20.31
N GLU A 89 27.76 -4.14 20.16
CA GLU A 89 26.56 -3.71 19.43
C GLU A 89 26.65 -4.05 17.94
N PHE A 90 27.84 -3.95 17.31
CA PHE A 90 28.04 -4.40 15.93
C PHE A 90 28.00 -5.91 15.76
N GLU A 91 28.44 -6.70 16.74
CA GLU A 91 28.25 -8.16 16.70
C GLU A 91 26.75 -8.52 16.69
N ARG A 92 25.96 -7.90 17.56
CA ARG A 92 24.50 -8.06 17.55
C ARG A 92 23.87 -7.58 16.23
N PHE A 93 24.39 -6.50 15.65
CA PHE A 93 23.97 -6.02 14.34
C PHE A 93 24.18 -7.07 13.25
N ARG A 94 25.34 -7.72 13.22
CA ARG A 94 25.67 -8.78 12.26
C ARG A 94 24.75 -9.99 12.43
N GLU A 95 24.56 -10.43 13.67
CA GLU A 95 23.65 -11.53 14.01
C GLU A 95 22.20 -11.23 13.58
N ALA A 96 21.73 -10.00 13.85
CA ALA A 96 20.38 -9.58 13.53
C ALA A 96 20.11 -9.40 12.02
N MET A 97 21.16 -9.19 11.21
CA MET A 97 21.08 -9.21 9.75
C MET A 97 21.10 -10.64 9.19
N SER A 98 21.48 -11.64 10.01
CA SER A 98 21.36 -13.08 9.75
C SER A 98 21.94 -13.53 8.39
N GLY A 99 23.02 -12.88 7.94
CA GLY A 99 23.65 -13.18 6.65
C GLY A 99 22.70 -13.05 5.46
N PHE A 100 21.73 -12.11 5.53
CA PHE A 100 20.73 -11.93 4.49
C PHE A 100 21.38 -11.60 3.13
N PRO A 101 21.03 -12.30 2.04
CA PRO A 101 21.74 -12.22 0.77
C PRO A 101 21.32 -10.99 -0.05
N PHE A 102 22.01 -9.87 0.18
CA PHE A 102 21.94 -8.72 -0.72
C PHE A 102 22.93 -8.88 -1.88
N ALA A 103 22.54 -8.38 -3.04
CA ALA A 103 23.31 -8.37 -4.27
C ALA A 103 23.27 -7.01 -4.95
N LEU A 104 24.37 -6.67 -5.62
CA LEU A 104 24.42 -5.54 -6.55
C LEU A 104 24.00 -6.05 -7.91
N THR A 105 23.10 -5.32 -8.57
CA THR A 105 22.64 -5.70 -9.92
C THR A 105 22.66 -4.49 -10.83
N ARG A 106 22.86 -4.72 -12.13
CA ARG A 106 22.84 -3.65 -13.12
C ARG A 106 21.61 -2.71 -13.05
N PRO A 107 20.35 -3.20 -13.03
CA PRO A 107 19.18 -2.33 -13.05
C PRO A 107 18.95 -1.53 -11.77
N TYR A 108 19.39 -2.02 -10.60
CA TYR A 108 19.07 -1.39 -9.32
C TYR A 108 20.27 -0.73 -8.64
N TRP A 109 21.50 -1.11 -9.00
CA TRP A 109 22.72 -0.52 -8.47
C TRP A 109 23.50 0.26 -9.54
N ALA A 110 24.04 -0.46 -10.54
CA ALA A 110 25.05 0.13 -11.45
C ALA A 110 24.48 1.26 -12.32
N VAL A 111 23.26 1.10 -12.86
CA VAL A 111 22.62 2.15 -13.66
C VAL A 111 22.20 3.34 -12.80
N PRO A 112 21.46 3.17 -11.67
CA PRO A 112 21.11 4.30 -10.80
C PRO A 112 22.32 5.07 -10.25
N GLU A 113 23.35 4.39 -9.73
CA GLU A 113 24.55 5.07 -9.20
C GLU A 113 25.32 5.85 -10.27
N LYS A 114 25.30 5.37 -11.52
CA LYS A 114 25.90 6.10 -12.65
C LYS A 114 25.10 7.35 -13.02
N GLN A 115 23.78 7.31 -12.88
CA GLN A 115 22.90 8.45 -13.18
C GLN A 115 23.01 9.50 -12.07
N ASN A 116 22.77 9.11 -10.82
CA ASN A 116 22.96 9.96 -9.65
C ASN A 116 23.61 9.15 -8.52
N ALA A 117 24.71 9.67 -7.99
CA ALA A 117 25.40 9.03 -6.87
C ALA A 117 24.47 8.95 -5.64
N GLY A 118 24.34 7.75 -5.08
CA GLY A 118 23.46 7.48 -3.93
C GLY A 118 22.11 6.84 -4.27
N ASP A 119 21.72 6.77 -5.54
CA ASP A 119 20.45 6.17 -5.96
C ASP A 119 20.48 4.64 -6.02
N GLY A 120 21.64 4.00 -5.85
CA GLY A 120 21.79 2.54 -5.86
C GLY A 120 21.01 1.84 -4.75
N GLY A 121 20.27 0.79 -5.13
CA GLY A 121 19.52 -0.10 -4.26
C GLY A 121 20.11 -1.51 -4.23
N LEU A 122 20.02 -2.16 -3.07
CA LEU A 122 20.42 -3.54 -2.84
C LEU A 122 19.29 -4.46 -3.26
N PHE A 123 19.56 -5.39 -4.18
CA PHE A 123 18.59 -6.41 -4.59
C PHE A 123 18.72 -7.64 -3.69
N SER A 124 17.60 -8.32 -3.42
CA SER A 124 17.59 -9.57 -2.66
C SER A 124 16.46 -10.47 -3.12
N ILE A 125 16.65 -11.78 -2.92
CA ILE A 125 15.61 -12.81 -3.05
C ILE A 125 15.62 -13.60 -1.75
N ALA A 126 14.49 -13.65 -1.06
CA ALA A 126 14.32 -14.48 0.13
C ALA A 126 13.54 -15.75 -0.24
N VAL A 127 13.83 -16.87 0.41
CA VAL A 127 12.99 -18.08 0.30
C VAL A 127 12.13 -18.19 1.55
N ASN A 128 10.82 -18.15 1.38
CA ASN A 128 9.85 -18.42 2.44
C ASN A 128 9.77 -19.95 2.67
N PRO A 129 10.31 -20.46 3.78
CA PRO A 129 10.30 -21.90 4.05
C PRO A 129 8.91 -22.44 4.41
N TYR A 130 7.93 -21.56 4.70
CA TYR A 130 6.57 -21.96 5.06
C TYR A 130 5.70 -22.26 3.85
N THR A 131 6.02 -21.67 2.68
CA THR A 131 5.25 -21.86 1.44
C THR A 131 6.03 -22.58 0.35
N CYS A 132 7.37 -22.65 0.44
CA CYS A 132 8.17 -23.40 -0.52
C CYS A 132 7.82 -24.90 -0.46
N LYS A 133 7.40 -25.43 -1.61
CA LYS A 133 7.04 -26.83 -1.80
C LYS A 133 8.17 -27.68 -2.40
N GLY A 134 9.29 -27.06 -2.74
CA GLY A 134 10.44 -27.76 -3.30
C GLY A 134 10.22 -28.33 -4.71
N CYS A 135 9.40 -27.68 -5.54
CA CYS A 135 9.18 -28.09 -6.94
C CYS A 135 10.40 -27.87 -7.84
N MET A 136 11.35 -27.01 -7.43
CA MET A 136 12.57 -26.65 -8.15
C MET A 136 12.37 -25.94 -9.50
N GLU A 137 11.14 -25.54 -9.84
CA GLU A 137 10.87 -24.72 -11.03
C GLU A 137 11.68 -23.42 -11.03
N CYS A 138 11.89 -22.83 -9.84
CA CYS A 138 12.70 -21.63 -9.70
C CYS A 138 14.15 -21.80 -10.16
N ILE A 139 14.72 -22.99 -9.93
CA ILE A 139 16.08 -23.35 -10.34
C ILE A 139 16.10 -23.68 -11.83
N ASN A 140 15.12 -24.45 -12.31
CA ASN A 140 15.06 -24.88 -13.71
C ASN A 140 15.01 -23.72 -14.71
N VAL A 141 14.37 -22.61 -14.35
CA VAL A 141 14.26 -21.41 -15.20
C VAL A 141 15.29 -20.32 -14.88
N CYS A 142 16.24 -20.59 -13.98
CA CYS A 142 17.27 -19.63 -13.61
C CYS A 142 18.48 -19.74 -14.53
N ASP A 143 18.60 -18.81 -15.48
CA ASP A 143 19.73 -18.76 -16.42
C ASP A 143 21.03 -18.23 -15.81
N ASP A 144 20.97 -17.67 -14.59
CA ASP A 144 22.07 -16.95 -13.94
C ASP A 144 22.87 -17.81 -12.94
N ASP A 145 22.54 -19.10 -12.77
CA ASP A 145 23.08 -19.99 -11.70
C ASP A 145 22.99 -19.36 -10.29
N ALA A 146 22.00 -18.48 -10.10
CA ALA A 146 21.77 -17.75 -8.85
C ALA A 146 21.07 -18.61 -7.78
N LEU A 147 20.49 -19.75 -8.18
CA LEU A 147 19.70 -20.62 -7.32
C LEU A 147 20.21 -22.05 -7.41
N ARG A 148 20.46 -22.67 -6.26
CA ARG A 148 20.99 -24.04 -6.16
C ARG A 148 20.19 -24.89 -5.21
N LEU A 149 20.00 -26.16 -5.59
CA LEU A 149 19.37 -27.16 -4.75
C LEU A 149 20.27 -27.47 -3.56
N VAL A 150 19.70 -27.41 -2.35
CA VAL A 150 20.38 -27.83 -1.12
C VAL A 150 19.50 -28.82 -0.35
N PRO A 151 20.08 -29.81 0.33
CA PRO A 151 19.33 -30.67 1.23
C PRO A 151 18.64 -29.86 2.33
N GLN A 152 17.35 -30.13 2.54
CA GLN A 152 16.60 -29.52 3.62
C GLN A 152 16.98 -30.18 4.96
N THR A 153 17.68 -29.44 5.79
CA THR A 153 18.02 -29.78 7.19
C THR A 153 17.33 -28.83 8.16
N GLU A 154 17.24 -29.19 9.44
CA GLU A 154 16.73 -28.30 10.49
C GLU A 154 17.46 -26.96 10.52
N SER A 155 18.79 -26.98 10.39
CA SER A 155 19.62 -25.77 10.35
C SER A 155 19.35 -24.91 9.11
N SER A 156 19.17 -25.53 7.93
CA SER A 156 18.84 -24.80 6.71
C SER A 156 17.48 -24.12 6.82
N VAL A 157 16.49 -24.79 7.40
CA VAL A 157 15.14 -24.25 7.60
C VAL A 157 15.15 -23.14 8.65
N ALA A 158 15.88 -23.31 9.76
CA ALA A 158 16.04 -22.26 10.76
C ALA A 158 16.62 -20.97 10.16
N ARG A 159 17.69 -21.10 9.37
CA ARG A 159 18.28 -19.97 8.64
C ARG A 159 17.30 -19.32 7.67
N LEU A 160 16.54 -20.11 6.90
CA LEU A 160 15.52 -19.57 5.99
C LEU A 160 14.40 -18.84 6.75
N ARG A 161 14.03 -19.30 7.94
CA ARG A 161 13.06 -18.60 8.80
C ARG A 161 13.62 -17.26 9.27
N GLU A 162 14.85 -17.22 9.76
CA GLU A 162 15.51 -15.97 10.17
C GLU A 162 15.59 -14.97 9.01
N GLN A 163 16.00 -15.42 7.83
CA GLN A 163 16.06 -14.61 6.61
C GLN A 163 14.66 -14.14 6.17
N TRP A 164 13.64 -15.01 6.26
CA TRP A 164 12.26 -14.64 5.96
C TRP A 164 11.73 -13.57 6.93
N GLU A 165 11.97 -13.73 8.23
CA GLU A 165 11.61 -12.72 9.23
C GLU A 165 12.34 -11.39 8.99
N PHE A 166 13.60 -11.44 8.57
CA PHE A 166 14.33 -10.22 8.19
C PHE A 166 13.75 -9.59 6.92
N TRP A 167 13.43 -10.40 5.90
CA TRP A 167 12.74 -9.92 4.71
C TRP A 167 11.43 -9.23 5.08
N LEU A 168 10.62 -9.80 5.98
CA LEU A 168 9.38 -9.17 6.46
C LEU A 168 9.60 -7.80 7.11
N ASP A 169 10.68 -7.64 7.89
CA ASP A 169 11.04 -6.37 8.55
C ASP A 169 11.59 -5.29 7.59
N LEU A 170 12.11 -5.66 6.42
CA LEU A 170 12.55 -4.68 5.41
C LEU A 170 11.35 -3.86 4.89
N PRO A 171 11.54 -2.60 4.45
CA PRO A 171 10.45 -1.87 3.78
C PRO A 171 10.09 -2.51 2.44
N THR A 172 8.96 -2.11 1.85
CA THR A 172 8.65 -2.43 0.44
C THR A 172 9.65 -1.74 -0.49
N THR A 173 9.79 -2.24 -1.71
CA THR A 173 10.62 -1.62 -2.74
C THR A 173 10.16 -0.18 -3.00
N PRO A 174 11.04 0.82 -2.84
CA PRO A 174 10.71 2.21 -3.15
C PRO A 174 10.26 2.40 -4.61
N ALA A 175 9.28 3.28 -4.84
CA ALA A 175 8.73 3.55 -6.16
C ALA A 175 9.78 4.01 -7.19
N LYS A 176 10.87 4.65 -6.75
CA LYS A 176 12.01 5.04 -7.61
C LYS A 176 12.71 3.86 -8.30
N TYR A 177 12.56 2.64 -7.78
CA TYR A 177 13.08 1.42 -8.38
C TYR A 177 12.06 0.71 -9.28
N SER A 178 10.83 1.24 -9.39
CA SER A 178 9.87 0.74 -10.36
C SER A 178 10.42 0.95 -11.77
N ARG A 179 10.36 -0.11 -12.57
CA ARG A 179 10.75 -0.10 -13.98
C ARG A 179 9.54 -0.15 -14.91
N ILE A 180 8.35 0.11 -14.37
CA ILE A 180 7.09 0.21 -15.09
C ILE A 180 6.82 1.69 -15.30
N SER A 181 6.84 2.13 -16.55
CA SER A 181 6.62 3.55 -16.89
C SER A 181 5.14 3.89 -16.98
N ASP A 182 4.31 2.93 -17.41
CA ASP A 182 2.86 3.08 -17.51
C ASP A 182 2.22 1.70 -17.32
N LEU A 183 1.62 1.48 -16.15
CA LEU A 183 1.01 0.19 -15.83
C LEU A 183 -0.31 -0.03 -16.59
N ASP A 184 -1.10 1.03 -16.78
CA ASP A 184 -2.39 0.98 -17.49
C ASP A 184 -2.21 0.59 -18.96
N ARG A 185 -1.10 1.02 -19.59
CA ARG A 185 -0.74 0.67 -20.97
C ARG A 185 0.19 -0.53 -21.08
N GLY A 186 0.61 -1.13 -19.96
CA GLY A 186 1.53 -2.27 -19.96
C GLY A 186 2.94 -1.94 -20.48
N ILE A 187 3.43 -0.72 -20.26
CA ILE A 187 4.72 -0.23 -20.77
C ILE A 187 5.78 -0.30 -19.67
N GLY A 188 6.88 -0.99 -19.97
CA GLY A 188 8.06 -1.13 -19.10
C GLY A 188 8.31 -2.59 -18.72
N ALA A 189 9.07 -2.79 -17.65
CA ALA A 189 9.40 -4.12 -17.12
C ALA A 189 8.32 -4.59 -16.12
N LEU A 190 7.21 -5.11 -16.64
CA LEU A 190 6.03 -5.51 -15.85
C LEU A 190 6.34 -6.60 -14.82
N GLU A 191 7.35 -7.44 -15.06
CA GLU A 191 7.81 -8.45 -14.11
C GLU A 191 8.28 -7.85 -12.78
N THR A 192 8.66 -6.57 -12.76
CA THR A 192 9.11 -5.87 -11.54
C THR A 192 7.97 -5.47 -10.61
N LEU A 193 6.72 -5.66 -11.03
CA LEU A 193 5.52 -5.43 -10.22
C LEU A 193 5.58 -6.15 -8.87
N LEU A 194 6.13 -7.35 -8.88
CA LEU A 194 6.25 -8.25 -7.72
C LEU A 194 7.40 -7.88 -6.77
N LEU A 195 8.14 -6.80 -7.05
CA LEU A 195 9.10 -6.24 -6.09
C LEU A 195 8.40 -5.40 -5.02
N ASP A 196 7.18 -4.93 -5.28
CA ASP A 196 6.35 -4.33 -4.25
C ASP A 196 5.74 -5.43 -3.39
N LYS A 197 5.91 -5.30 -2.06
CA LYS A 197 5.44 -6.30 -1.10
C LYS A 197 3.93 -6.41 -1.04
N SER A 198 3.20 -5.31 -1.16
CA SER A 198 1.75 -5.34 -1.11
C SER A 198 1.20 -6.07 -2.35
N ASN A 199 1.81 -5.84 -3.52
CA ASN A 199 1.49 -6.59 -4.74
C ASN A 199 1.84 -8.07 -4.59
N TYR A 200 3.05 -8.38 -4.12
CA TYR A 200 3.50 -9.76 -3.95
C TYR A 200 2.64 -10.55 -2.94
N LEU A 201 2.29 -9.94 -1.80
CA LEU A 201 1.53 -10.56 -0.73
C LEU A 201 0.00 -10.45 -0.90
N SER A 202 -0.46 -9.94 -2.05
CA SER A 202 -1.89 -9.90 -2.40
C SER A 202 -2.49 -11.29 -2.65
N PHE A 203 -1.64 -12.31 -2.75
CA PHE A 203 -2.00 -13.73 -2.76
C PHE A 203 -0.89 -14.49 -2.06
N THR A 204 -1.22 -15.29 -1.05
CA THR A 204 -0.21 -16.04 -0.27
C THR A 204 -0.53 -17.52 -0.30
N SER A 205 0.45 -18.32 -0.69
CA SER A 205 0.35 -19.78 -0.70
C SER A 205 0.48 -20.38 0.70
N GLY A 206 0.50 -21.71 0.77
CA GLY A 206 0.39 -22.51 2.00
C GLY A 206 -0.77 -23.50 1.94
N ASP A 207 -1.51 -23.46 0.83
CA ASP A 207 -2.61 -24.32 0.44
C ASP A 207 -2.18 -25.70 -0.11
N GLY A 208 -3.19 -26.55 -0.33
CA GLY A 208 -3.06 -27.93 -0.80
C GLY A 208 -2.81 -28.11 -2.31
N ALA A 209 -2.47 -27.08 -3.09
CA ALA A 209 -2.16 -27.28 -4.51
C ALA A 209 -0.94 -28.18 -4.73
N CYS A 210 -0.84 -28.80 -5.91
CA CYS A 210 0.32 -29.57 -6.32
C CYS A 210 1.60 -28.71 -6.35
N LEU A 211 2.76 -29.37 -6.23
CA LEU A 211 4.07 -28.72 -6.32
C LEU A 211 4.21 -28.11 -7.72
N GLY A 212 4.55 -26.82 -7.82
CA GLY A 212 4.77 -26.18 -9.12
C GLY A 212 3.49 -25.94 -9.94
N CYS A 213 2.32 -25.85 -9.29
CA CYS A 213 1.05 -25.64 -9.97
C CYS A 213 1.04 -24.31 -10.78
N SER A 214 0.82 -24.40 -12.09
CA SER A 214 0.80 -23.24 -12.99
C SER A 214 -0.43 -22.35 -12.82
N GLU A 215 -1.58 -22.90 -12.40
CA GLU A 215 -2.78 -22.12 -12.07
C GLU A 215 -2.46 -21.04 -11.02
N LYS A 216 -1.60 -21.37 -10.05
CA LYS A 216 -1.23 -20.44 -9.00
C LYS A 216 -0.35 -19.30 -9.49
N THR A 217 0.56 -19.55 -10.43
CA THR A 217 1.33 -18.48 -11.07
C THR A 217 0.39 -17.50 -11.76
N ALA A 218 -0.60 -18.01 -12.52
CA ALA A 218 -1.57 -17.17 -13.22
C ALA A 218 -2.40 -16.33 -12.23
N ILE A 219 -2.93 -16.96 -11.17
CA ILE A 219 -3.71 -16.26 -10.14
C ILE A 219 -2.86 -15.23 -9.39
N HIS A 220 -1.63 -15.57 -9.00
CA HIS A 220 -0.75 -14.65 -8.30
C HIS A 220 -0.44 -13.40 -9.14
N LEU A 221 -0.07 -13.59 -10.40
CA LEU A 221 0.21 -12.48 -11.32
C LEU A 221 -1.04 -11.63 -11.57
N PHE A 222 -2.18 -12.27 -11.77
CA PHE A 222 -3.45 -11.57 -11.97
C PHE A 222 -3.81 -10.70 -10.76
N VAL A 223 -3.82 -11.28 -9.57
CA VAL A 223 -4.16 -10.57 -8.32
C VAL A 223 -3.15 -9.46 -8.04
N ALA A 224 -1.85 -9.71 -8.20
CA ALA A 224 -0.83 -8.69 -8.02
C ALA A 224 -1.00 -7.51 -8.99
N THR A 225 -1.43 -7.78 -10.23
CA THR A 225 -1.71 -6.75 -11.24
C THR A 225 -2.91 -5.90 -10.85
N VAL A 226 -4.00 -6.53 -10.39
CA VAL A 226 -5.17 -5.79 -9.89
C VAL A 226 -4.79 -4.93 -8.69
N GLU A 227 -4.05 -5.49 -7.73
CA GLU A 227 -3.58 -4.78 -6.55
C GLU A 227 -2.77 -3.54 -6.93
N ALA A 228 -1.82 -3.69 -7.86
CA ALA A 228 -0.96 -2.62 -8.33
C ALA A 228 -1.69 -1.50 -9.09
N LEU A 229 -2.70 -1.86 -9.89
CA LEU A 229 -3.56 -0.88 -10.58
C LEU A 229 -4.42 -0.10 -9.58
N MET A 230 -5.02 -0.82 -8.61
CA MET A 230 -6.00 -0.25 -7.70
C MET A 230 -5.39 0.63 -6.61
N GLN A 231 -4.21 0.30 -6.09
CA GLN A 231 -3.56 1.08 -5.03
C GLN A 231 -3.42 2.58 -5.34
N PRO A 232 -2.79 3.01 -6.46
CA PRO A 232 -2.64 4.42 -6.76
C PRO A 232 -3.97 5.11 -7.07
N ARG A 233 -4.92 4.41 -7.70
CA ARG A 233 -6.28 4.93 -7.96
C ARG A 233 -7.02 5.25 -6.68
N VAL A 234 -6.99 4.33 -5.71
CA VAL A 234 -7.59 4.52 -4.39
C VAL A 234 -6.90 5.64 -3.62
N ALA A 235 -5.57 5.73 -3.66
CA ALA A 235 -4.83 6.80 -2.99
C ALA A 235 -5.24 8.20 -3.49
N ARG A 236 -5.30 8.39 -4.81
CA ARG A 236 -5.78 9.65 -5.43
C ARG A 236 -7.22 9.96 -5.03
N HIS A 237 -8.09 8.94 -5.01
CA HIS A 237 -9.48 9.15 -4.61
C HIS A 237 -9.62 9.55 -3.14
N VAL A 238 -8.86 8.95 -2.24
CA VAL A 238 -8.86 9.31 -0.81
C VAL A 238 -8.38 10.74 -0.58
N GLU A 239 -7.38 11.19 -1.35
CA GLU A 239 -6.91 12.58 -1.35
C GLU A 239 -8.02 13.52 -1.81
N LYS A 240 -8.63 13.24 -2.98
CA LYS A 240 -9.79 14.00 -3.50
C LYS A 240 -10.93 14.09 -2.50
N LEU A 241 -11.27 13.00 -1.81
CA LEU A 241 -12.30 13.00 -0.77
C LEU A 241 -11.90 13.92 0.40
N GLY A 242 -10.64 13.91 0.82
CA GLY A 242 -10.12 14.80 1.85
C GLY A 242 -10.27 16.28 1.47
N GLU A 243 -9.93 16.62 0.23
CA GLU A 243 -10.08 17.98 -0.31
C GLU A 243 -11.55 18.41 -0.36
N LEU A 244 -12.44 17.57 -0.90
CA LEU A 244 -13.88 17.85 -0.98
C LEU A 244 -14.49 18.05 0.41
N ILE A 245 -14.13 17.21 1.39
CA ILE A 245 -14.59 17.36 2.78
C ILE A 245 -14.15 18.71 3.34
N GLY A 246 -12.85 19.04 3.25
CA GLY A 246 -12.33 20.30 3.77
C GLY A 246 -12.91 21.54 3.07
N ASN A 247 -13.15 21.44 1.75
CA ASN A 247 -13.79 22.51 0.98
C ASN A 247 -15.26 22.70 1.39
N LEU A 248 -16.03 21.62 1.56
CA LEU A 248 -17.41 21.71 1.99
C LEU A 248 -17.53 22.24 3.43
N GLU A 249 -16.66 21.82 4.35
CA GLU A 249 -16.65 22.36 5.72
C GLU A 249 -16.38 23.86 5.72
N ARG A 250 -15.40 24.32 4.93
CA ARG A 250 -15.13 25.76 4.76
C ARG A 250 -16.30 26.47 4.08
N HIS A 251 -16.91 25.87 3.07
CA HIS A 251 -18.08 26.43 2.39
C HIS A 251 -19.25 26.63 3.38
N VAL A 252 -19.51 25.65 4.25
CA VAL A 252 -20.52 25.76 5.31
C VAL A 252 -20.18 26.89 6.28
N GLN A 253 -18.94 26.93 6.79
CA GLN A 253 -18.49 27.98 7.69
C GLN A 253 -18.63 29.37 7.07
N LEU A 254 -18.18 29.55 5.83
CA LEU A 254 -18.23 30.83 5.12
C LEU A 254 -19.66 31.27 4.84
N LYS A 255 -20.58 30.36 4.51
CA LYS A 255 -21.99 30.74 4.29
C LYS A 255 -22.69 31.11 5.60
N LEU A 256 -22.41 30.40 6.69
CA LEU A 256 -22.93 30.73 8.03
C LEU A 256 -22.38 32.06 8.56
N VAL A 257 -21.10 32.36 8.29
CA VAL A 257 -20.46 33.63 8.68
C VAL A 257 -20.80 34.75 7.69
N GLY A 258 -20.99 34.48 6.40
CA GLY A 258 -21.32 35.48 5.38
C GLY A 258 -22.72 36.06 5.52
N GLU A 259 -23.62 35.37 6.23
CA GLU A 259 -24.87 35.95 6.73
C GLU A 259 -24.63 36.99 7.86
N MET A 260 -23.41 37.09 8.39
CA MET A 260 -22.94 38.19 9.25
C MET A 260 -22.20 39.21 8.39
N HIS A 261 -22.87 40.29 7.97
CA HIS A 261 -22.19 41.38 7.28
C HIS A 261 -21.17 42.06 8.21
N VAL A 262 -19.92 42.17 7.75
CA VAL A 262 -18.89 42.99 8.41
C VAL A 262 -18.87 44.36 7.72
N ASP A 263 -19.59 45.31 8.30
CA ASP A 263 -19.64 46.71 7.88
C ASP A 263 -18.97 47.62 8.94
N ASP A 264 -19.04 48.94 8.75
CA ASP A 264 -18.48 49.95 9.67
C ASP A 264 -19.02 49.81 11.12
N ASP A 265 -20.10 49.05 11.33
CA ASP A 265 -20.71 48.79 12.63
C ASP A 265 -19.97 47.71 13.44
N LEU A 266 -19.22 46.78 12.82
CA LEU A 266 -18.39 45.82 13.57
C LEU A 266 -17.28 46.54 14.35
N SER A 267 -16.68 47.57 13.75
CA SER A 267 -15.65 48.39 14.39
C SER A 267 -16.18 49.17 15.60
N ARG A 268 -17.44 49.61 15.54
CA ARG A 268 -18.13 50.26 16.67
C ARG A 268 -18.54 49.28 17.76
N LEU A 269 -19.03 48.09 17.38
CA LEU A 269 -19.38 47.01 18.31
C LEU A 269 -18.17 46.51 19.11
N LEU A 270 -17.00 46.43 18.47
CA LEU A 270 -15.74 46.10 19.15
C LEU A 270 -15.32 47.20 20.13
N ALA A 271 -15.53 48.48 19.79
CA ALA A 271 -15.25 49.61 20.68
C ALA A 271 -16.16 49.66 21.91
N GLU A 272 -17.44 49.27 21.78
CA GLU A 272 -18.40 49.22 22.89
C GLU A 272 -18.19 48.02 23.84
N SER A 273 -17.34 47.07 23.45
CA SER A 273 -17.15 45.79 24.15
C SER A 273 -15.74 45.64 24.74
N ALA A 274 -14.97 46.73 24.82
CA ALA A 274 -13.53 46.74 25.10
C ALA A 274 -13.08 46.04 26.41
N ASP A 275 -13.99 45.79 27.35
CA ASP A 275 -13.71 45.18 28.67
C ASP A 275 -14.38 43.79 28.88
N LYS A 276 -14.91 43.13 27.83
CA LYS A 276 -15.51 41.80 27.95
C LYS A 276 -15.11 40.87 26.80
N ASP A 277 -14.85 39.61 27.13
CA ASP A 277 -14.69 38.55 26.14
C ASP A 277 -15.97 38.44 25.29
N LEU A 278 -15.81 38.68 24.00
CA LEU A 278 -16.90 38.76 23.04
C LEU A 278 -17.11 37.38 22.42
N THR A 279 -18.27 36.76 22.66
CA THR A 279 -18.60 35.48 22.02
C THR A 279 -19.36 35.68 20.71
N LEU A 280 -19.30 34.69 19.81
CA LEU A 280 -20.09 34.70 18.56
C LEU A 280 -21.59 34.84 18.82
N SER A 281 -22.08 34.28 19.94
CA SER A 281 -23.47 34.40 20.38
C SER A 281 -23.86 35.83 20.76
N ASP A 282 -22.93 36.62 21.30
CA ASP A 282 -23.17 38.02 21.68
C ASP A 282 -23.20 38.94 20.45
N LEU A 283 -22.32 38.69 19.48
CA LEU A 283 -22.32 39.36 18.17
C LEU A 283 -23.61 39.09 17.41
N ALA A 284 -24.00 37.81 17.29
CA ALA A 284 -25.21 37.40 16.59
C ALA A 284 -26.47 38.05 17.17
N LYS A 285 -26.64 38.05 18.50
CA LYS A 285 -27.79 38.70 19.16
C LYS A 285 -27.86 40.21 18.92
N LYS A 286 -26.72 40.90 18.91
CA LYS A 286 -26.68 42.35 18.68
C LYS A 286 -26.96 42.70 17.21
N MET A 287 -26.45 41.92 16.26
CA MET A 287 -26.74 42.11 14.83
C MET A 287 -28.21 41.83 14.50
N GLU A 288 -28.77 40.74 15.02
CA GLU A 288 -30.19 40.37 14.84
C GLU A 288 -31.15 41.44 15.36
N SER A 289 -30.77 42.17 16.43
CA SER A 289 -31.55 43.26 16.99
C SER A 289 -31.61 44.53 16.12
N ARG A 290 -30.67 44.69 15.16
CA ARG A 290 -30.55 45.90 14.32
C ARG A 290 -31.01 45.70 12.88
N GLU A 291 -30.63 44.59 12.24
CA GLU A 291 -30.96 44.34 10.82
C GLU A 291 -32.14 43.39 10.61
N GLY A 292 -32.63 42.76 11.68
CA GLY A 292 -33.56 41.64 11.61
C GLY A 292 -32.84 40.33 11.23
N GLY A 293 -33.26 39.21 11.80
CA GLY A 293 -32.63 37.92 11.51
C GLY A 293 -32.88 37.49 10.06
N ARG A 294 -31.81 37.20 9.30
CA ARG A 294 -31.92 36.42 8.07
C ARG A 294 -32.01 34.94 8.44
N PRO A 295 -33.09 34.23 8.04
CA PRO A 295 -33.21 32.82 8.35
C PRO A 295 -32.15 32.04 7.57
N ILE A 296 -31.36 31.24 8.30
CA ILE A 296 -30.49 30.24 7.68
C ILE A 296 -31.37 29.27 6.89
N ASP A 297 -31.00 28.99 5.65
CA ASP A 297 -31.61 27.92 4.85
C ASP A 297 -31.34 26.56 5.53
N GLN A 298 -32.33 26.11 6.30
CA GLN A 298 -32.25 24.89 7.09
C GLN A 298 -32.15 23.64 6.21
N ASP A 299 -32.77 23.66 5.02
CA ASP A 299 -32.78 22.52 4.10
C ASP A 299 -31.42 22.40 3.41
N TRP A 300 -30.83 23.52 3.00
CA TRP A 300 -29.44 23.57 2.56
C TRP A 300 -28.48 23.08 3.66
N LEU A 301 -28.59 23.61 4.89
CA LEU A 301 -27.66 23.25 5.96
C LEU A 301 -27.74 21.76 6.29
N ARG A 302 -28.96 21.19 6.39
CA ARG A 302 -29.15 19.74 6.59
C ARG A 302 -28.57 18.91 5.45
N ARG A 303 -28.78 19.32 4.20
CA ARG A 303 -28.25 18.61 3.03
C ARG A 303 -26.73 18.62 3.01
N VAL A 304 -26.10 19.78 3.15
CA VAL A 304 -24.63 19.90 3.06
C VAL A 304 -23.96 19.24 4.26
N THR A 305 -24.50 19.36 5.47
CA THR A 305 -23.96 18.64 6.64
C THR A 305 -24.08 17.13 6.49
N LYS A 306 -25.20 16.63 5.95
CA LYS A 306 -25.34 15.22 5.57
C LYS A 306 -24.32 14.81 4.51
N LEU A 307 -24.10 15.64 3.50
CA LEU A 307 -23.13 15.37 2.43
C LEU A 307 -21.69 15.25 2.97
N VAL A 308 -21.29 16.14 3.87
CA VAL A 308 -20.00 16.04 4.58
C VAL A 308 -19.90 14.73 5.35
N ALA A 309 -20.96 14.33 6.06
CA ALA A 309 -20.98 13.07 6.79
C ALA A 309 -20.87 11.85 5.85
N ASP A 310 -21.58 11.88 4.72
CA ASP A 310 -21.56 10.81 3.72
C ASP A 310 -20.17 10.67 3.08
N LEU A 311 -19.49 11.78 2.76
CA LEU A 311 -18.11 11.77 2.26
C LEU A 311 -17.09 11.28 3.30
N LYS A 312 -17.23 11.69 4.56
CA LYS A 312 -16.39 11.18 5.66
C LYS A 312 -16.56 9.68 5.81
N ALA A 313 -17.80 9.18 5.78
CA ALA A 313 -18.08 7.75 5.82
C ALA A 313 -17.51 7.02 4.59
N LEU A 314 -17.59 7.62 3.40
CA LEU A 314 -16.99 7.06 2.19
C LEU A 314 -15.46 6.98 2.30
N ARG A 315 -14.81 8.04 2.78
CA ARG A 315 -13.36 8.06 3.01
C ARG A 315 -12.92 7.01 4.02
N ALA A 316 -13.67 6.85 5.12
CA ALA A 316 -13.41 5.79 6.10
C ALA A 316 -13.55 4.38 5.50
N LYS A 317 -14.49 4.15 4.58
CA LYS A 317 -14.59 2.86 3.87
C LYS A 317 -13.34 2.54 3.05
N TYR A 318 -12.68 3.53 2.45
CA TYR A 318 -11.45 3.34 1.67
C TYR A 318 -10.20 3.19 2.53
N LEU A 319 -10.14 3.82 3.70
CA LEU A 319 -8.98 3.77 4.60
C LEU A 319 -9.03 2.59 5.58
N GLU A 320 -10.18 2.37 6.20
CA GLU A 320 -10.34 1.42 7.30
C GLU A 320 -11.16 0.21 6.83
N GLY A 321 -12.33 0.44 6.24
CA GLY A 321 -13.24 -0.65 5.85
C GLY A 321 -13.67 -1.51 7.05
N THR A 322 -14.19 -2.71 6.79
CA THR A 322 -14.61 -3.65 7.85
C THR A 322 -13.44 -4.44 8.46
N THR A 323 -12.32 -4.53 7.73
CA THR A 323 -11.16 -5.38 8.09
C THR A 323 -9.96 -4.57 8.58
N GLY A 324 -10.04 -3.24 8.61
CA GLY A 324 -8.90 -2.35 8.90
C GLY A 324 -7.94 -2.18 7.72
N ARG A 325 -8.27 -2.72 6.53
CA ARG A 325 -7.43 -2.64 5.31
C ARG A 325 -8.04 -1.76 4.21
N GLY A 326 -9.13 -1.06 4.52
CA GLY A 326 -9.89 -0.30 3.54
C GLY A 326 -10.83 -1.16 2.70
N ARG A 327 -11.30 -0.59 1.59
CA ARG A 327 -12.18 -1.27 0.64
C ARG A 327 -11.39 -2.34 -0.11
N SER A 328 -11.99 -3.51 -0.30
CA SER A 328 -11.38 -4.58 -1.11
C SER A 328 -11.08 -4.10 -2.53
N ARG A 329 -9.93 -4.51 -3.07
CA ARG A 329 -9.47 -4.17 -4.43
C ARG A 329 -9.86 -5.20 -5.48
N LEU A 330 -10.43 -6.33 -5.07
CA LEU A 330 -10.87 -7.42 -5.94
C LEU A 330 -12.04 -8.17 -5.29
N GLY A 331 -12.92 -8.73 -6.10
CA GLY A 331 -13.84 -9.80 -5.71
C GLY A 331 -13.74 -10.98 -6.66
N MET A 332 -13.74 -12.20 -6.15
CA MET A 332 -13.56 -13.42 -6.97
C MET A 332 -14.65 -14.44 -6.73
N LEU A 333 -15.27 -14.89 -7.81
CA LEU A 333 -16.27 -15.94 -7.85
C LEU A 333 -15.67 -17.13 -8.59
N ASN A 334 -15.37 -18.18 -7.84
CA ASN A 334 -14.60 -19.30 -8.34
C ASN A 334 -15.52 -20.49 -8.58
N ALA A 335 -15.52 -21.03 -9.80
CA ALA A 335 -16.18 -22.29 -10.12
C ALA A 335 -15.55 -23.44 -9.34
N THR A 336 -16.31 -24.51 -9.11
CA THR A 336 -15.77 -25.73 -8.51
C THR A 336 -14.70 -26.33 -9.43
N GLY A 337 -13.52 -26.64 -8.89
CA GLY A 337 -12.40 -27.20 -9.65
C GLY A 337 -11.11 -27.20 -8.84
N CYS A 338 -9.96 -27.42 -9.47
CA CYS A 338 -8.67 -27.36 -8.78
C CYS A 338 -8.49 -26.04 -8.02
N THR A 339 -8.77 -24.90 -8.66
CA THR A 339 -8.68 -23.56 -8.06
C THR A 339 -9.56 -23.35 -6.83
N SER A 340 -10.73 -24.00 -6.74
CA SER A 340 -11.55 -23.96 -5.52
C SER A 340 -11.03 -24.92 -4.46
N VAL A 341 -10.55 -26.12 -4.86
CA VAL A 341 -10.06 -27.13 -3.91
C VAL A 341 -8.88 -26.59 -3.11
N TRP A 342 -7.83 -26.11 -3.79
CA TRP A 342 -6.70 -25.51 -3.08
C TRP A 342 -7.04 -24.10 -2.56
N GLY A 343 -7.99 -23.39 -3.17
CA GLY A 343 -8.40 -22.05 -2.76
C GLY A 343 -9.24 -21.98 -1.48
N SER A 344 -9.91 -23.07 -1.08
CA SER A 344 -10.85 -23.07 0.05
C SER A 344 -10.69 -24.25 1.01
N THR A 345 -9.45 -24.70 1.25
CA THR A 345 -9.18 -25.78 2.22
C THR A 345 -9.22 -25.23 3.65
N TYR A 346 -10.39 -25.28 4.31
CA TYR A 346 -10.54 -24.76 5.68
C TYR A 346 -9.51 -25.36 6.67
N PRO A 347 -8.88 -24.55 7.56
CA PRO A 347 -9.05 -23.11 7.74
C PRO A 347 -8.11 -22.22 6.89
N PHE A 348 -7.40 -22.79 5.92
CA PHE A 348 -6.35 -22.12 5.15
C PHE A 348 -6.90 -21.58 3.82
N ASN A 349 -6.94 -20.25 3.68
CA ASN A 349 -7.39 -19.58 2.45
C ASN A 349 -6.30 -18.62 1.94
N PRO A 350 -5.92 -18.66 0.65
CA PRO A 350 -4.81 -17.86 0.13
C PRO A 350 -5.21 -16.43 -0.26
N TYR A 351 -6.52 -16.13 -0.27
CA TYR A 351 -7.07 -14.87 -0.77
C TYR A 351 -7.33 -13.86 0.37
N PRO A 352 -6.73 -12.66 0.32
CA PRO A 352 -6.96 -11.59 1.32
C PRO A 352 -8.15 -10.67 0.97
N PHE A 353 -9.03 -11.10 0.07
CA PHE A 353 -10.19 -10.35 -0.43
C PHE A 353 -11.43 -11.27 -0.52
N PRO A 354 -12.65 -10.71 -0.67
CA PRO A 354 -13.87 -11.51 -0.80
C PRO A 354 -13.77 -12.51 -1.95
N TRP A 355 -13.84 -13.78 -1.58
CA TRP A 355 -13.80 -14.92 -2.48
C TRP A 355 -14.98 -15.82 -2.16
N ALA A 356 -15.65 -16.35 -3.19
CA ALA A 356 -16.72 -17.31 -3.01
C ALA A 356 -16.67 -18.41 -4.08
N ASN A 357 -17.03 -19.62 -3.68
CA ASN A 357 -17.34 -20.73 -4.57
C ASN A 357 -18.79 -21.14 -4.32
N HIS A 358 -19.59 -21.24 -5.38
CA HIS A 358 -20.99 -21.66 -5.30
C HIS A 358 -21.17 -23.04 -5.94
N LEU A 359 -21.31 -23.13 -7.27
CA LEU A 359 -21.34 -24.40 -8.00
C LEU A 359 -20.29 -24.42 -9.12
N PHE A 360 -20.23 -25.53 -9.83
CA PHE A 360 -19.31 -25.71 -10.95
C PHE A 360 -19.68 -24.82 -12.13
N GLN A 361 -20.96 -24.69 -12.42
CA GLN A 361 -21.50 -24.10 -13.65
C GLN A 361 -21.90 -22.62 -13.57
N ASP A 362 -21.84 -21.97 -12.41
CA ASP A 362 -22.52 -20.67 -12.23
C ASP A 362 -21.64 -19.52 -11.76
N ALA A 363 -20.31 -19.70 -11.74
CA ALA A 363 -19.39 -18.64 -11.34
C ALA A 363 -19.61 -17.32 -12.09
N ALA A 364 -19.87 -17.38 -13.41
CA ALA A 364 -20.18 -16.20 -14.22
C ALA A 364 -21.50 -15.53 -13.83
N SER A 365 -22.57 -16.31 -13.65
CA SER A 365 -23.89 -15.79 -13.25
C SER A 365 -23.87 -15.17 -11.84
N VAL A 366 -23.16 -15.81 -10.91
CA VAL A 366 -22.95 -15.27 -9.55
C VAL A 366 -22.12 -13.99 -9.61
N ALA A 367 -21.06 -13.96 -10.44
CA ALA A 367 -20.24 -12.76 -10.64
C ALA A 367 -21.06 -11.57 -11.16
N MET A 368 -22.00 -11.80 -12.10
CA MET A 368 -22.91 -10.73 -12.57
C MET A 368 -23.76 -10.16 -11.44
N GLY A 369 -24.36 -11.01 -10.59
CA GLY A 369 -25.15 -10.54 -9.46
C GLY A 369 -24.33 -9.76 -8.43
N VAL A 370 -23.13 -10.24 -8.12
CA VAL A 370 -22.18 -9.55 -7.22
C VAL A 370 -21.70 -8.23 -7.83
N PHE A 371 -21.44 -8.20 -9.13
CA PHE A 371 -21.07 -7.00 -9.87
C PHE A 371 -22.15 -5.93 -9.78
N GLU A 372 -23.41 -6.25 -10.05
CA GLU A 372 -24.53 -5.30 -9.95
C GLU A 372 -24.67 -4.73 -8.52
N GLY A 373 -24.60 -5.60 -7.50
CA GLY A 373 -24.64 -5.18 -6.11
C GLY A 373 -23.44 -4.29 -5.72
N HIS A 374 -22.25 -4.64 -6.21
CA HIS A 374 -21.03 -3.87 -5.99
C HIS A 374 -21.12 -2.49 -6.67
N MET A 375 -21.53 -2.43 -7.93
CA MET A 375 -21.69 -1.21 -8.72
C MET A 375 -22.74 -0.27 -8.11
N ALA A 376 -23.85 -0.79 -7.59
CA ALA A 376 -24.83 0.02 -6.86
C ALA A 376 -24.20 0.73 -5.64
N LYS A 377 -23.27 0.06 -4.93
CA LYS A 377 -22.52 0.64 -3.81
C LYS A 377 -21.41 1.60 -4.25
N MET A 378 -20.86 1.44 -5.45
CA MET A 378 -19.97 2.44 -6.05
C MET A 378 -20.73 3.72 -6.40
N ALA A 379 -21.90 3.56 -7.04
CA ALA A 379 -22.77 4.67 -7.43
C ALA A 379 -23.18 5.54 -6.24
N GLU A 380 -23.52 4.93 -5.08
CA GLU A 380 -23.79 5.68 -3.83
C GLU A 380 -22.66 6.66 -3.48
N GLY A 381 -21.41 6.22 -3.59
CA GLY A 381 -20.24 7.06 -3.29
C GLY A 381 -20.02 8.15 -4.34
N PHE A 382 -20.10 7.81 -5.63
CA PHE A 382 -19.92 8.76 -6.72
C PHE A 382 -21.00 9.84 -6.76
N ARG A 383 -22.26 9.51 -6.40
CA ARG A 383 -23.31 10.52 -6.21
C ARG A 383 -22.93 11.55 -5.17
N ALA A 384 -22.38 11.13 -4.02
CA ALA A 384 -21.94 12.06 -2.99
C ALA A 384 -20.79 12.95 -3.49
N VAL A 385 -19.83 12.39 -4.24
CA VAL A 385 -18.73 13.16 -4.83
C VAL A 385 -19.25 14.20 -5.83
N ARG A 386 -20.09 13.79 -6.79
CA ARG A 386 -20.65 14.71 -7.79
C ARG A 386 -21.53 15.79 -7.17
N LEU A 387 -22.35 15.42 -6.17
CA LEU A 387 -23.17 16.39 -5.44
C LEU A 387 -22.30 17.42 -4.70
N ALA A 388 -21.17 16.99 -4.12
CA ALA A 388 -20.22 17.88 -3.47
C ALA A 388 -19.56 18.85 -4.46
N GLU A 389 -19.19 18.35 -5.63
CA GLU A 389 -18.63 19.18 -6.71
C GLU A 389 -19.65 20.21 -7.20
N LEU A 390 -20.90 19.79 -7.43
CA LEU A 390 -21.99 20.70 -7.85
C LEU A 390 -22.29 21.78 -6.79
N GLU A 391 -22.35 21.40 -5.51
CA GLU A 391 -22.59 22.34 -4.41
C GLU A 391 -21.43 23.35 -4.29
N LEU A 392 -20.18 22.89 -4.32
CA LEU A 392 -19.00 23.74 -4.26
C LEU A 392 -18.87 24.68 -5.47
N ALA A 393 -19.32 24.23 -6.65
CA ALA A 393 -19.36 25.05 -7.86
C ALA A 393 -20.54 26.04 -7.89
N GLY A 394 -21.48 25.97 -6.93
CA GLY A 394 -22.72 26.76 -6.95
C GLY A 394 -23.66 26.39 -8.10
N GLN A 395 -23.54 25.17 -8.63
CA GLN A 395 -24.28 24.67 -9.80
C GLN A 395 -25.38 23.67 -9.42
N TYR A 396 -25.52 23.33 -8.14
CA TYR A 396 -26.54 22.40 -7.69
C TYR A 396 -27.94 23.00 -7.79
N ASP A 397 -28.71 22.44 -8.72
CA ASP A 397 -30.16 22.62 -8.87
C ASP A 397 -30.91 21.35 -8.39
N PRO A 398 -31.69 21.40 -7.30
CA PRO A 398 -32.44 20.26 -6.80
C PRO A 398 -33.45 19.68 -7.80
N ALA A 399 -34.11 20.53 -8.61
CA ALA A 399 -35.16 20.07 -9.52
C ALA A 399 -34.60 19.19 -10.65
N ARG A 400 -33.36 19.44 -11.04
CA ARG A 400 -32.65 18.68 -12.08
C ARG A 400 -31.83 17.53 -11.48
N HIS A 401 -30.95 17.85 -10.53
CA HIS A 401 -29.92 16.91 -10.11
C HIS A 401 -30.45 15.84 -9.16
N ASP A 402 -31.50 16.09 -8.38
CA ASP A 402 -32.04 15.05 -7.49
C ASP A 402 -32.67 13.90 -8.26
N GLU A 403 -33.36 14.20 -9.37
CA GLU A 403 -33.91 13.18 -10.26
C GLU A 403 -32.78 12.45 -11.01
N GLU A 404 -31.82 13.19 -11.57
CA GLU A 404 -30.68 12.63 -12.29
C GLU A 404 -29.88 11.65 -11.41
N LEU A 405 -29.56 12.06 -10.18
CA LEU A 405 -28.79 11.27 -9.22
C LEU A 405 -29.62 10.13 -8.61
N ARG A 406 -30.95 10.23 -8.53
CA ARG A 406 -31.80 9.12 -8.06
C ARG A 406 -31.66 7.88 -8.92
N TYR A 407 -31.52 8.06 -10.23
CA TYR A 407 -31.37 6.98 -11.22
C TYR A 407 -29.93 6.82 -11.72
N PHE A 408 -28.96 7.38 -11.01
CA PHE A 408 -27.55 7.24 -11.38
C PHE A 408 -27.03 5.85 -11.01
N ASP A 409 -26.59 5.11 -12.03
CA ASP A 409 -26.04 3.77 -11.96
C ASP A 409 -24.72 3.67 -12.76
N TRP A 410 -24.15 2.47 -12.81
CA TRP A 410 -22.84 2.22 -13.42
C TRP A 410 -22.79 2.49 -14.93
N THR A 411 -23.93 2.51 -15.62
CA THR A 411 -23.97 2.82 -17.06
C THR A 411 -23.59 4.27 -17.35
N ARG A 412 -23.58 5.13 -16.32
CA ARG A 412 -23.26 6.56 -16.38
C ARG A 412 -21.94 6.92 -15.69
N PHE A 413 -21.15 5.93 -15.30
CA PHE A 413 -19.83 6.19 -14.74
C PHE A 413 -18.90 6.78 -15.79
N THR A 414 -18.05 7.72 -15.36
CA THR A 414 -16.91 8.16 -16.17
C THR A 414 -15.84 7.07 -16.22
N ASP A 415 -14.88 7.18 -17.13
CA ASP A 415 -13.75 6.24 -17.20
C ASP A 415 -12.96 6.21 -15.88
N ASP A 416 -12.72 7.37 -15.25
CA ASP A 416 -12.07 7.45 -13.94
C ASP A 416 -12.86 6.76 -12.82
N GLU A 417 -14.19 6.85 -12.85
CA GLU A 417 -15.07 6.18 -11.88
C GLU A 417 -15.06 4.66 -12.10
N TRP A 418 -15.05 4.22 -13.35
CA TRP A 418 -14.89 2.81 -13.72
C TRP A 418 -13.56 2.24 -13.28
N GLU A 419 -12.47 2.97 -13.51
CA GLU A 419 -11.14 2.55 -13.09
C GLU A 419 -11.01 2.41 -11.57
N LEU A 420 -11.81 3.18 -10.80
CA LEU A 420 -11.86 3.07 -9.35
C LEU A 420 -12.73 1.90 -8.86
N CYS A 421 -13.53 1.26 -9.71
CA CYS A 421 -14.29 0.07 -9.34
C CYS A 421 -13.36 -1.15 -9.22
N PRO A 422 -13.24 -1.78 -8.03
CA PRO A 422 -12.65 -3.11 -7.93
C PRO A 422 -13.26 -4.09 -8.94
N PRO A 423 -12.44 -4.81 -9.73
CA PRO A 423 -12.97 -5.84 -10.61
C PRO A 423 -13.65 -6.95 -9.81
N VAL A 424 -14.73 -7.48 -10.39
CA VAL A 424 -15.39 -8.72 -9.94
C VAL A 424 -15.11 -9.76 -11.02
N VAL A 425 -14.42 -10.83 -10.66
CA VAL A 425 -13.95 -11.84 -11.62
C VAL A 425 -14.58 -13.20 -11.40
N ALA A 426 -14.96 -13.84 -12.50
CA ALA A 426 -15.27 -15.26 -12.52
C ALA A 426 -13.98 -16.04 -12.86
N VAL A 427 -13.67 -17.07 -12.06
CA VAL A 427 -12.47 -17.91 -12.22
C VAL A 427 -12.86 -19.37 -12.23
N GLY A 428 -12.22 -20.20 -13.05
CA GLY A 428 -12.50 -21.63 -13.11
C GLY A 428 -11.61 -22.33 -14.13
N GLY A 429 -11.56 -23.66 -14.05
CA GLY A 429 -10.86 -24.49 -15.02
C GLY A 429 -11.58 -24.52 -16.37
N ASP A 430 -10.95 -25.16 -17.35
CA ASP A 430 -11.48 -25.31 -18.71
C ASP A 430 -12.88 -25.93 -18.73
N GLY A 431 -13.12 -27.02 -17.99
CA GLY A 431 -14.46 -27.64 -17.94
C GLY A 431 -15.56 -26.74 -17.36
N ALA A 432 -15.22 -25.79 -16.46
CA ALA A 432 -16.20 -24.81 -15.97
C ALA A 432 -16.50 -23.74 -17.03
N MET A 433 -15.46 -23.27 -17.71
CA MET A 433 -15.49 -22.05 -18.53
C MET A 433 -15.76 -22.30 -20.02
N TYR A 434 -15.59 -23.54 -20.49
CA TYR A 434 -15.78 -23.92 -21.89
C TYR A 434 -16.89 -24.95 -22.11
N ASP A 435 -17.35 -25.65 -21.06
CA ASP A 435 -18.35 -26.71 -21.17
C ASP A 435 -19.63 -26.43 -20.38
N ILE A 436 -19.60 -26.57 -19.04
CA ILE A 436 -20.82 -26.70 -18.23
C ILE A 436 -21.44 -25.36 -17.79
N GLY A 437 -20.63 -24.31 -17.66
CA GLY A 437 -21.03 -22.96 -17.22
C GLY A 437 -20.90 -21.92 -18.32
#